data_AF-A0A1Y1XBU4-F1
#
_entry.id   AF-A0A1Y1XBU4-F1
#
_cell.length_a   1.000
_cell.length_b   1.000
_cell.length_c   1.000
_cell.angle_alpha   90.00
_cell.angle_beta   90.00
_cell.angle_gamma   90.00
#
_symmetry.space_group_name_H-M   'P 1'
#
loop_
_entity.id
_entity.type
_entity.pdbx_description
1 polymer ?
#
loop_
_entity_poly.entity_id
_entity_poly.type
_entity_poly.pdbx_seq_one_letter_code
_entity_poly.pdbx_strand_id
1 'polypeptide(L)'
;MKSFISIFLLSIIITLFSNAVHAINLNLIKEHVKRSNIDEKELQEVEEILNKDNYYLVFVNHTLVATADEQGHNKRHEENREEFVDSLMDEIHNLIVGNVDTYKEPEVVEELINKENLQRRDGNSDSKTVSFISELNEITVIAAFLSRDLIDPVKDMSGVYDCVPNLGFDFHFHYDTKDILKETNWSGVETKAHADSHLSLISQGKFNENLVSKYDNTYYYSSKAGKGIDIFLLDSSFNFMHSEFSNTDERTVKCIAAMDGNGNFTTIESDKYCAPPYRYEHGSMVADVVGGIRHGVAPKANIYGVAVELYQAYKDVLTALDFIDKNYLKENKAVFSFSFGIYYGPTLFQLCYSFLDYFQSLISKISQKGAVFVASAGNDSYKFGNYIPPLFPCNFDHVICVGATDNPITYETTEITSDNYNLSNFTNSGDMVDIYAPGYFKVSMQSLEYENYEDFVVYGTSGSAPLVAGVAATIMSEHPNEFYNSDKMLAYLKEIGIKDALKDISKGHPSNVFLNNGKHVVYSEDDIYYGCGINAGFNKCQNNLCCSAEGYCSNDADSCQNDLGCQPEYGLCHHHA
;
A
#
# COMPACT_ATOMS: atom_id res chain seq x y z
N MET A 1 -33.45 10.03 -8.36
CA MET A 1 -34.68 9.30 -7.96
C MET A 1 -34.41 8.21 -6.89
N LYS A 2 -33.20 7.64 -6.79
CA LYS A 2 -32.81 6.71 -5.70
C LYS A 2 -32.65 7.37 -4.31
N SER A 3 -32.23 8.64 -4.25
CA SER A 3 -32.05 9.38 -2.98
C SER A 3 -33.37 9.70 -2.25
N PHE A 4 -34.52 9.76 -2.96
CA PHE A 4 -35.83 10.02 -2.34
C PHE A 4 -36.47 8.77 -1.72
N ILE A 5 -36.04 7.56 -2.10
CA ILE A 5 -36.58 6.31 -1.58
C ILE A 5 -36.00 5.99 -0.19
N SER A 6 -34.75 6.39 0.07
CA SER A 6 -34.08 6.16 1.36
C SER A 6 -34.68 6.99 2.51
N ILE A 7 -35.10 8.23 2.22
CA ILE A 7 -35.75 9.13 3.21
C ILE A 7 -37.18 8.65 3.54
N PHE A 8 -37.84 7.93 2.62
CA PHE A 8 -39.19 7.42 2.83
C PHE A 8 -39.24 6.10 3.61
N LEU A 9 -38.14 5.32 3.61
CA LEU A 9 -38.00 4.12 4.44
C LEU A 9 -37.66 4.46 5.90
N LEU A 10 -36.87 5.51 6.13
CA LEU A 10 -36.54 5.97 7.49
C LEU A 10 -37.76 6.47 8.27
N SER A 11 -38.76 7.06 7.60
CA SER A 11 -39.99 7.55 8.25
C SER A 11 -40.96 6.44 8.64
N ILE A 12 -40.92 5.28 7.95
CA ILE A 12 -41.75 4.11 8.27
C ILE A 12 -41.20 3.35 9.48
N ILE A 13 -39.88 3.31 9.65
CA ILE A 13 -39.25 2.68 10.83
C ILE A 13 -39.54 3.50 12.10
N ILE A 14 -39.51 4.83 12.02
CA ILE A 14 -39.76 5.72 13.17
C ILE A 14 -41.24 5.72 13.61
N THR A 15 -42.19 5.42 12.73
CA THR A 15 -43.63 5.44 13.08
C THR A 15 -44.15 4.12 13.69
N LEU A 16 -43.42 3.01 13.60
CA LEU A 16 -43.86 1.71 14.12
C LEU A 16 -43.46 1.42 15.58
N PHE A 17 -42.58 2.22 16.18
CA PHE A 17 -42.13 2.03 17.58
C PHE A 17 -43.00 2.73 18.64
N SER A 18 -44.20 3.19 18.31
CA SER A 18 -45.07 3.83 19.30
C SER A 18 -46.01 2.87 20.05
N ASN A 19 -46.13 1.59 19.67
CA ASN A 19 -46.94 0.62 20.44
C ASN A 19 -46.61 -0.84 20.08
N ALA A 20 -45.59 -1.43 20.70
CA ALA A 20 -45.55 -2.86 21.04
C ALA A 20 -44.25 -3.20 21.80
N VAL A 21 -44.35 -3.31 23.12
CA VAL A 21 -43.39 -4.04 23.95
C VAL A 21 -43.47 -5.51 23.54
N HIS A 22 -42.45 -6.05 22.86
CA HIS A 22 -42.09 -7.48 22.87
C HIS A 22 -40.69 -7.67 22.28
N ALA A 23 -39.88 -8.51 22.92
CA ALA A 23 -38.55 -8.92 22.50
C ALA A 23 -38.51 -9.32 21.01
N ILE A 24 -37.58 -8.75 20.25
CA ILE A 24 -37.41 -9.03 18.82
C ILE A 24 -36.76 -10.41 18.67
N ASN A 25 -37.57 -11.43 18.38
CA ASN A 25 -37.10 -12.77 18.06
C ASN A 25 -36.48 -12.79 16.65
N LEU A 26 -35.25 -13.29 16.49
CA LEU A 26 -34.59 -13.45 15.17
C LEU A 26 -35.42 -14.23 14.16
N ASN A 27 -36.30 -15.14 14.62
CA ASN A 27 -37.23 -15.85 13.73
C ASN A 27 -38.38 -14.96 13.20
N LEU A 28 -38.80 -13.94 13.96
CA LEU A 28 -39.81 -12.97 13.52
C LEU A 28 -39.23 -12.01 12.47
N ILE A 29 -37.96 -11.64 12.58
CA ILE A 29 -37.25 -10.89 11.53
C ILE A 29 -37.19 -11.75 10.25
N LYS A 30 -36.78 -13.01 10.33
CA LYS A 30 -36.73 -13.92 9.16
C LYS A 30 -38.09 -14.10 8.47
N GLU A 31 -39.19 -14.14 9.24
CA GLU A 31 -40.55 -14.20 8.67
C GLU A 31 -41.02 -12.87 8.06
N HIS A 32 -40.65 -11.73 8.64
CA HIS A 32 -40.99 -10.41 8.11
C HIS A 32 -40.16 -10.06 6.86
N VAL A 33 -38.87 -10.41 6.86
CA VAL A 33 -37.90 -10.25 5.76
C VAL A 33 -38.32 -11.05 4.51
N LYS A 34 -38.87 -12.25 4.70
CA LYS A 34 -39.47 -13.04 3.61
C LYS A 34 -40.64 -12.33 2.92
N ARG A 35 -41.26 -11.35 3.57
CA ARG A 35 -42.39 -10.56 3.02
C ARG A 35 -41.96 -9.22 2.41
N SER A 36 -40.73 -8.74 2.63
CA SER A 36 -40.31 -7.37 2.27
C SER A 36 -39.26 -7.25 1.16
N ASN A 37 -38.85 -8.32 0.47
CA ASN A 37 -37.84 -8.27 -0.62
C ASN A 37 -36.55 -7.52 -0.23
N ILE A 38 -36.04 -7.75 0.98
CA ILE A 38 -34.72 -7.25 1.42
C ILE A 38 -33.66 -8.26 0.93
N ASP A 39 -32.55 -7.76 0.38
CA ASP A 39 -31.47 -8.57 -0.20
C ASP A 39 -30.78 -9.44 0.88
N GLU A 40 -30.46 -10.70 0.57
CA GLU A 40 -29.74 -11.60 1.50
C GLU A 40 -28.38 -11.01 1.93
N LYS A 41 -27.77 -10.18 1.07
CA LYS A 41 -26.52 -9.47 1.36
C LYS A 41 -26.71 -8.38 2.44
N GLU A 42 -27.81 -7.62 2.38
CA GLU A 42 -28.14 -6.61 3.40
C GLU A 42 -28.38 -7.26 4.78
N LEU A 43 -28.93 -8.48 4.81
CA LEU A 43 -29.08 -9.22 6.07
C LEU A 43 -27.74 -9.67 6.66
N GLN A 44 -26.80 -10.12 5.84
CA GLN A 44 -25.47 -10.51 6.31
C GLN A 44 -24.71 -9.32 6.89
N GLU A 45 -24.76 -8.16 6.22
CA GLU A 45 -24.11 -6.93 6.70
C GLU A 45 -24.71 -6.46 8.04
N VAL A 46 -26.04 -6.52 8.19
CA VAL A 46 -26.71 -6.21 9.47
C VAL A 46 -26.34 -7.21 10.57
N GLU A 47 -26.28 -8.50 10.27
CA GLU A 47 -25.85 -9.53 11.23
C GLU A 47 -24.38 -9.34 11.64
N GLU A 48 -23.51 -8.91 10.74
CA GLU A 48 -22.09 -8.64 11.03
C GLU A 48 -21.94 -7.42 11.95
N ILE A 49 -22.67 -6.33 11.68
CA ILE A 49 -22.69 -5.12 12.52
C ILE A 49 -23.17 -5.44 13.93
N LEU A 50 -24.27 -6.21 14.06
CA LEU A 50 -24.87 -6.55 15.36
C LEU A 50 -24.02 -7.52 16.19
N ASN A 51 -23.12 -8.27 15.54
CA ASN A 51 -22.25 -9.25 16.20
C ASN A 51 -20.85 -8.70 16.50
N LYS A 52 -20.58 -7.41 16.26
CA LYS A 52 -19.28 -6.79 16.52
C LYS A 52 -19.25 -6.11 17.88
N ASP A 53 -18.16 -6.33 18.61
CA ASP A 53 -17.85 -5.58 19.83
C ASP A 53 -17.46 -4.15 19.43
N ASN A 54 -18.26 -3.17 19.86
CA ASN A 54 -18.06 -1.79 19.46
C ASN A 54 -18.75 -0.85 20.46
N TYR A 55 -18.61 0.45 20.25
CA TYR A 55 -19.48 1.43 20.89
C TYR A 55 -20.91 1.30 20.36
N TYR A 56 -21.86 1.34 21.27
CA TYR A 56 -23.29 1.45 21.04
C TYR A 56 -23.77 2.78 21.61
N LEU A 57 -24.75 3.38 20.96
CA LEU A 57 -25.45 4.55 21.46
C LEU A 57 -26.65 4.08 22.30
N VAL A 58 -26.60 4.36 23.59
CA VAL A 58 -27.65 4.09 24.58
C VAL A 58 -28.50 5.35 24.73
N PHE A 59 -29.78 5.24 24.42
CA PHE A 59 -30.73 6.33 24.50
C PHE A 59 -31.54 6.23 25.78
N VAL A 60 -31.39 7.24 26.64
CA VAL A 60 -31.97 7.31 27.98
C VAL A 60 -33.05 8.37 27.98
N ASN A 61 -34.27 8.01 28.36
CA ASN A 61 -35.39 8.94 28.50
C ASN A 61 -35.75 9.15 29.97
N HIS A 62 -35.49 10.36 30.46
CA HIS A 62 -35.65 10.74 31.87
C HIS A 62 -37.11 10.73 32.34
N THR A 63 -38.07 10.86 31.43
CA THR A 63 -39.51 10.84 31.78
C THR A 63 -40.04 9.44 32.09
N LEU A 64 -39.33 8.39 31.70
CA LEU A 64 -39.69 7.00 32.01
C LEU A 64 -39.42 6.62 33.48
N VAL A 65 -38.64 7.44 34.19
CA VAL A 65 -38.17 7.20 35.56
C VAL A 65 -38.89 8.12 36.57
N ALA A 66 -39.55 9.17 36.10
CA ALA A 66 -40.24 10.14 36.96
C ALA A 66 -41.49 9.51 37.61
N THR A 67 -41.48 9.41 38.95
CA THR A 67 -42.70 9.16 39.72
C THR A 67 -43.59 10.41 39.72
N ALA A 68 -44.91 10.20 39.78
CA ALA A 68 -45.94 11.20 39.52
C ALA A 68 -46.06 12.38 40.51
N ASP A 69 -45.06 12.64 41.38
CA ASP A 69 -45.21 13.57 42.51
C ASP A 69 -44.19 14.73 42.58
N GLU A 70 -43.40 14.97 41.54
CA GLU A 70 -42.47 16.10 41.52
C GLU A 70 -42.74 17.04 40.34
N GLN A 71 -43.71 17.95 40.51
CA GLN A 71 -43.80 19.18 39.73
C GLN A 71 -43.49 20.37 40.65
N GLY A 72 -42.22 20.74 40.72
CA GLY A 72 -41.83 21.98 41.41
C GLY A 72 -40.32 22.15 41.58
N HIS A 73 -39.74 23.01 40.72
CA HIS A 73 -38.38 23.60 40.73
C HIS A 73 -37.37 23.01 39.73
N ASN A 74 -37.18 23.72 38.60
CA ASN A 74 -36.29 23.35 37.48
C ASN A 74 -34.83 22.99 37.88
N LYS A 75 -34.24 23.67 38.87
CA LYS A 75 -32.83 23.44 39.23
C LYS A 75 -32.59 22.11 39.96
N ARG A 76 -33.58 21.64 40.72
CA ARG A 76 -33.53 20.35 41.43
C ARG A 76 -33.80 19.17 40.49
N HIS A 77 -34.57 19.42 39.42
CA HIS A 77 -34.80 18.44 38.36
C HIS A 77 -33.57 18.20 37.49
N GLU A 78 -32.76 19.23 37.20
CA GLU A 78 -31.49 19.08 36.47
C GLU A 78 -30.46 18.28 37.30
N GLU A 79 -30.28 18.60 38.60
CA GLU A 79 -29.38 17.87 39.50
C GLU A 79 -29.78 16.38 39.64
N ASN A 80 -31.08 16.09 39.74
CA ASN A 80 -31.59 14.71 39.80
C ASN A 80 -31.43 13.93 38.47
N ARG A 81 -31.39 14.64 37.32
CA ARG A 81 -31.19 14.03 35.99
C ARG A 81 -29.73 13.64 35.78
N GLU A 82 -28.81 14.54 36.12
CA GLU A 82 -27.36 14.27 36.06
C GLU A 82 -27.00 13.09 36.98
N GLU A 83 -27.50 13.09 38.22
CA GLU A 83 -27.26 11.99 39.17
C GLU A 83 -27.81 10.64 38.65
N PHE A 84 -28.96 10.64 37.98
CA PHE A 84 -29.52 9.45 37.36
C PHE A 84 -28.68 8.94 36.19
N VAL A 85 -28.25 9.82 35.28
CA VAL A 85 -27.40 9.48 34.14
C VAL A 85 -26.06 8.94 34.61
N ASP A 86 -25.43 9.59 35.59
CA ASP A 86 -24.16 9.16 36.16
C ASP A 86 -24.29 7.77 36.81
N SER A 87 -25.36 7.54 37.58
CA SER A 87 -25.64 6.22 38.17
C SER A 87 -25.83 5.13 37.12
N LEU A 88 -26.52 5.44 36.01
CA LEU A 88 -26.74 4.50 34.92
C LEU A 88 -25.45 4.21 34.17
N MET A 89 -24.62 5.23 33.92
CA MET A 89 -23.30 5.05 33.32
C MET A 89 -22.41 4.14 34.16
N ASP A 90 -22.42 4.31 35.49
CA ASP A 90 -21.70 3.44 36.43
C ASP A 90 -22.24 2.01 36.42
N GLU A 91 -23.56 1.81 36.31
CA GLU A 91 -24.16 0.48 36.20
C GLU A 91 -23.71 -0.24 34.93
N ILE A 92 -23.76 0.45 33.78
CA ILE A 92 -23.28 -0.09 32.49
C ILE A 92 -21.78 -0.39 32.56
N HIS A 93 -20.98 0.51 33.15
CA HIS A 93 -19.55 0.29 33.31
C HIS A 93 -19.25 -0.96 34.15
N ASN A 94 -19.93 -1.13 35.29
CA ASN A 94 -19.76 -2.31 36.14
C ASN A 94 -20.19 -3.60 35.41
N LEU A 95 -21.24 -3.53 34.58
CA LEU A 95 -21.65 -4.64 33.74
C LEU A 95 -20.55 -5.02 32.73
N ILE A 96 -19.92 -4.05 32.08
CA ILE A 96 -18.79 -4.29 31.15
C ILE A 96 -17.62 -4.95 31.89
N VAL A 97 -17.20 -4.38 33.02
CA VAL A 97 -16.08 -4.90 33.84
C VAL A 97 -16.35 -6.32 34.33
N GLY A 98 -17.61 -6.63 34.66
CA GLY A 98 -18.01 -7.96 35.13
C GLY A 98 -18.09 -9.04 34.05
N ASN A 99 -18.02 -8.68 32.76
CA ASN A 99 -18.27 -9.57 31.63
C ASN A 99 -17.23 -9.42 30.50
N VAL A 100 -15.99 -9.05 30.84
CA VAL A 100 -14.88 -8.87 29.89
C VAL A 100 -14.62 -10.14 29.05
N ASP A 101 -14.89 -11.32 29.61
CA ASP A 101 -14.76 -12.61 28.95
C ASP A 101 -15.78 -12.88 27.84
N THR A 102 -16.84 -12.06 27.75
CA THR A 102 -17.85 -12.14 26.68
C THR A 102 -17.44 -11.44 25.38
N TYR A 103 -16.34 -10.67 25.41
CA TYR A 103 -15.83 -9.98 24.23
C TYR A 103 -14.97 -10.92 23.39
N LYS A 104 -14.99 -10.70 22.07
CA LYS A 104 -14.14 -11.39 21.09
C LYS A 104 -12.66 -11.11 21.30
N GLU A 105 -12.34 -9.88 21.73
CA GLU A 105 -10.98 -9.42 22.04
C GLU A 105 -10.96 -8.82 23.47
N PRO A 106 -10.93 -9.66 24.52
CA PRO A 106 -10.97 -9.21 25.92
C PRO A 106 -9.85 -8.22 26.27
N GLU A 107 -8.67 -8.38 25.68
CA GLU A 107 -7.50 -7.51 25.88
C GLU A 107 -7.76 -6.04 25.53
N VAL A 108 -8.61 -5.76 24.54
CA VAL A 108 -8.98 -4.39 24.14
C VAL A 108 -9.78 -3.72 25.25
N VAL A 109 -10.72 -4.46 25.84
CA VAL A 109 -11.55 -3.96 26.95
C VAL A 109 -10.72 -3.76 28.20
N GLU A 110 -9.81 -4.70 28.51
CA GLU A 110 -8.88 -4.56 29.63
C GLU A 110 -7.98 -3.32 29.45
N GLU A 111 -7.52 -3.02 28.24
CA GLU A 111 -6.75 -1.81 27.95
C GLU A 111 -7.57 -0.53 28.19
N LEU A 112 -8.85 -0.51 27.76
CA LEU A 112 -9.76 0.61 28.01
C LEU A 112 -9.96 0.85 29.51
N ILE A 113 -10.25 -0.21 30.28
CA ILE A 113 -10.44 -0.15 31.74
C ILE A 113 -9.14 0.32 32.43
N ASN A 114 -7.99 -0.19 31.99
CA ASN A 114 -6.69 0.21 32.55
C ASN A 114 -6.38 1.69 32.29
N LYS A 115 -6.71 2.21 31.10
CA LYS A 115 -6.57 3.64 30.77
C LYS A 115 -7.48 4.52 31.62
N GLU A 116 -8.71 4.09 31.93
CA GLU A 116 -9.61 4.80 32.85
C GLU A 116 -9.06 4.90 34.26
N ASN A 117 -8.56 3.78 34.80
CA ASN A 117 -8.01 3.72 36.15
C ASN A 117 -6.79 4.63 36.33
N LEU A 118 -6.04 4.88 35.26
CA LEU A 118 -4.93 5.84 35.25
C LEU A 118 -5.46 7.29 35.22
N GLN A 119 -6.46 7.60 34.40
CA GLN A 119 -7.01 8.96 34.27
C GLN A 119 -7.78 9.45 35.51
N ARG A 120 -8.47 8.55 36.21
CA ARG A 120 -9.13 8.85 37.51
C ARG A 120 -8.14 9.28 38.60
N ARG A 121 -6.85 8.92 38.50
CA ARG A 121 -5.80 9.37 39.45
C ARG A 121 -5.31 10.81 39.18
N ASP A 122 -5.48 11.30 37.95
CA ASP A 122 -5.05 12.64 37.51
C ASP A 122 -6.17 13.69 37.54
N GLY A 123 -7.35 13.34 38.07
CA GLY A 123 -8.47 14.26 38.27
C GLY A 123 -9.40 14.46 37.07
N ASN A 124 -9.32 13.60 36.05
CA ASN A 124 -10.23 13.59 34.91
C ASN A 124 -11.23 12.43 35.01
N SER A 125 -12.53 12.66 34.85
CA SER A 125 -13.59 11.65 35.12
C SER A 125 -14.18 10.96 33.88
N ASP A 126 -13.64 11.22 32.68
CA ASP A 126 -14.14 10.61 31.45
C ASP A 126 -13.85 9.09 31.43
N SER A 127 -14.89 8.27 31.58
CA SER A 127 -14.79 6.83 31.33
C SER A 127 -14.61 6.57 29.81
N LYS A 128 -13.85 5.51 29.48
CA LYS A 128 -13.50 5.09 28.11
C LYS A 128 -14.34 3.91 27.65
N THR A 129 -15.03 3.24 28.54
CA THR A 129 -15.97 2.15 28.27
C THR A 129 -17.39 2.67 28.23
N VAL A 130 -17.70 3.74 28.98
CA VAL A 130 -18.99 4.42 28.95
C VAL A 130 -18.76 5.94 28.96
N SER A 131 -19.41 6.70 28.09
CA SER A 131 -19.25 8.15 28.04
C SER A 131 -20.53 8.88 27.67
N PHE A 132 -20.74 10.05 28.26
CA PHE A 132 -21.81 10.97 27.85
C PHE A 132 -21.49 11.51 26.44
N ILE A 133 -22.50 11.56 25.56
CA ILE A 133 -22.36 12.06 24.19
C ILE A 133 -23.11 13.37 23.99
N SER A 134 -24.41 13.37 24.26
CA SER A 134 -25.25 14.55 24.07
C SER A 134 -26.56 14.46 24.84
N GLU A 135 -27.20 15.61 25.00
CA GLU A 135 -28.54 15.71 25.57
C GLU A 135 -29.42 16.59 24.68
N LEU A 136 -30.65 16.12 24.43
CA LEU A 136 -31.67 16.86 23.71
C LEU A 136 -33.04 16.65 24.36
N ASN A 137 -33.55 17.72 24.99
CA ASN A 137 -34.81 17.73 25.73
C ASN A 137 -34.81 16.74 26.91
N GLU A 138 -35.50 15.60 26.76
CA GLU A 138 -35.67 14.58 27.78
C GLU A 138 -34.82 13.33 27.49
N ILE A 139 -34.00 13.38 26.44
CA ILE A 139 -33.20 12.26 25.96
C ILE A 139 -31.73 12.59 26.16
N THR A 140 -31.04 11.72 26.90
CA THR A 140 -29.57 11.69 26.97
C THR A 140 -29.06 10.51 26.16
N VAL A 141 -28.00 10.76 25.40
CA VAL A 141 -27.28 9.74 24.63
C VAL A 141 -25.95 9.46 25.31
N ILE A 142 -25.72 8.19 25.63
CA ILE A 142 -24.49 7.66 26.21
C ILE A 142 -23.86 6.74 25.17
N ALA A 143 -22.54 6.73 25.02
CA ALA A 143 -21.83 5.70 24.30
C ALA A 143 -21.33 4.63 25.27
N ALA A 144 -21.53 3.36 24.97
CA ALA A 144 -21.02 2.24 25.77
C ALA A 144 -20.35 1.20 24.86
N PHE A 145 -19.15 0.73 25.22
CA PHE A 145 -18.44 -0.31 24.48
C PHE A 145 -18.98 -1.69 24.88
N LEU A 146 -19.86 -2.29 24.08
CA LEU A 146 -20.62 -3.49 24.43
C LEU A 146 -20.25 -4.68 23.53
N SER A 147 -20.22 -5.87 24.12
CA SER A 147 -20.28 -7.14 23.39
C SER A 147 -21.73 -7.46 23.02
N ARG A 148 -21.94 -8.40 22.11
CA ARG A 148 -23.29 -8.86 21.70
C ARG A 148 -24.16 -9.25 22.90
N ASP A 149 -23.56 -9.91 23.89
CA ASP A 149 -24.24 -10.47 25.06
C ASP A 149 -24.71 -9.39 26.05
N LEU A 150 -24.13 -8.19 26.00
CA LEU A 150 -24.45 -7.09 26.91
C LEU A 150 -25.50 -6.12 26.36
N ILE A 151 -25.85 -6.21 25.07
CA ILE A 151 -26.81 -5.29 24.44
C ILE A 151 -28.19 -5.40 25.09
N ASP A 152 -28.74 -6.62 25.20
CA ASP A 152 -30.07 -6.83 25.77
C ASP A 152 -30.13 -6.47 27.27
N PRO A 153 -29.15 -6.88 28.12
CA PRO A 153 -29.06 -6.41 29.50
C PRO A 153 -29.06 -4.88 29.65
N VAL A 154 -28.35 -4.15 28.78
CA VAL A 154 -28.33 -2.67 28.80
C VAL A 154 -29.67 -2.09 28.34
N LYS A 155 -30.34 -2.69 27.35
CA LYS A 155 -31.69 -2.28 26.92
C LYS A 155 -32.75 -2.43 27.99
N ASP A 156 -32.61 -3.44 28.85
CA ASP A 156 -33.54 -3.73 29.93
C ASP A 156 -33.35 -2.83 31.16
N MET A 157 -32.31 -1.98 31.20
CA MET A 157 -32.07 -1.05 32.29
C MET A 157 -33.13 0.06 32.35
N SER A 158 -33.50 0.47 33.57
CA SER A 158 -34.51 1.51 33.78
C SER A 158 -34.10 2.81 33.09
N GLY A 159 -35.03 3.44 32.37
CA GLY A 159 -34.80 4.69 31.65
C GLY A 159 -34.14 4.53 30.28
N VAL A 160 -33.54 3.38 29.96
CA VAL A 160 -33.06 3.07 28.60
C VAL A 160 -34.27 2.70 27.74
N TYR A 161 -34.43 3.36 26.60
CA TYR A 161 -35.49 3.02 25.65
C TYR A 161 -34.96 2.50 24.32
N ASP A 162 -33.67 2.71 24.02
CA ASP A 162 -33.01 2.08 22.89
C ASP A 162 -31.49 1.93 23.12
N CYS A 163 -30.90 0.97 22.44
CA CYS A 163 -29.45 0.77 22.36
C CYS A 163 -29.11 0.26 20.96
N VAL A 164 -28.39 1.08 20.20
CA VAL A 164 -28.14 0.84 18.76
C VAL A 164 -26.64 0.86 18.48
N PRO A 165 -26.16 0.06 17.52
CA PRO A 165 -24.74 0.06 17.15
C PRO A 165 -24.32 1.45 16.66
N ASN A 166 -23.13 1.90 17.05
CA ASN A 166 -22.53 3.09 16.46
C ASN A 166 -22.14 2.80 15.01
N LEU A 167 -22.85 3.41 14.06
CA LEU A 167 -22.60 3.23 12.63
C LEU A 167 -21.53 4.22 12.17
N GLY A 168 -20.54 3.71 11.42
CA GLY A 168 -19.56 4.54 10.74
C GLY A 168 -20.14 5.22 9.50
N PHE A 169 -19.48 6.27 9.02
CA PHE A 169 -19.68 6.74 7.65
C PHE A 169 -18.93 5.83 6.69
N ASP A 170 -19.60 5.34 5.65
CA ASP A 170 -18.93 4.68 4.54
C ASP A 170 -18.32 5.73 3.62
N PHE A 171 -16.99 5.75 3.56
CA PHE A 171 -16.27 6.50 2.54
C PHE A 171 -16.24 5.65 1.28
N HIS A 172 -16.93 6.11 0.22
CA HIS A 172 -16.86 5.47 -1.08
C HIS A 172 -15.53 5.85 -1.76
N PHE A 173 -14.61 4.90 -1.78
CA PHE A 173 -13.41 4.94 -2.63
C PHE A 173 -13.74 4.31 -3.99
N HIS A 174 -13.05 4.75 -5.05
CA HIS A 174 -13.16 4.15 -6.40
C HIS A 174 -12.44 2.79 -6.53
N TYR A 175 -11.90 2.28 -5.42
CA TYR A 175 -11.19 1.02 -5.32
C TYR A 175 -11.71 0.18 -4.15
N ASP A 176 -11.51 -1.13 -4.22
CA ASP A 176 -11.86 -2.07 -3.16
C ASP A 176 -10.59 -2.71 -2.56
N THR A 177 -10.35 -2.47 -1.27
CA THR A 177 -9.18 -3.02 -0.57
C THR A 177 -9.24 -4.54 -0.41
N LYS A 178 -10.43 -5.15 -0.35
CA LYS A 178 -10.59 -6.60 -0.25
C LYS A 178 -10.13 -7.29 -1.54
N ASP A 179 -10.47 -6.69 -2.68
CA ASP A 179 -10.02 -7.18 -3.99
C ASP A 179 -8.50 -7.09 -4.12
N ILE A 180 -7.92 -5.95 -3.74
CA ILE A 180 -6.45 -5.77 -3.75
C ILE A 180 -5.77 -6.80 -2.83
N LEU A 181 -6.26 -6.99 -1.61
CA LEU A 181 -5.69 -7.96 -0.67
C LEU A 181 -5.79 -9.40 -1.18
N LYS A 182 -6.91 -9.75 -1.81
CA LYS A 182 -7.14 -11.08 -2.39
C LYS A 182 -6.20 -11.35 -3.56
N GLU A 183 -5.97 -10.37 -4.41
CA GLU A 183 -5.07 -10.47 -5.56
C GLU A 183 -3.60 -10.56 -5.13
N THR A 184 -3.19 -9.63 -4.26
CA THR A 184 -1.77 -9.43 -3.88
C THR A 184 -1.29 -10.39 -2.80
N ASN A 185 -2.22 -10.95 -2.00
CA ASN A 185 -1.93 -11.63 -0.74
C ASN A 185 -1.10 -10.79 0.24
N TRP A 186 -1.15 -9.46 0.14
CA TRP A 186 -0.49 -8.58 1.11
C TRP A 186 -1.13 -8.71 2.49
N SER A 187 -0.32 -8.46 3.53
CA SER A 187 -0.80 -8.45 4.91
C SER A 187 -1.69 -7.24 5.24
N GLY A 188 -1.63 -6.20 4.43
CA GLY A 188 -2.43 -4.98 4.52
C GLY A 188 -2.17 -4.08 3.32
N VAL A 189 -3.08 -3.15 3.03
CA VAL A 189 -2.95 -2.18 1.93
C VAL A 189 -2.85 -0.78 2.53
N GLU A 190 -1.87 -0.03 2.05
CA GLU A 190 -1.79 1.42 2.20
C GLU A 190 -1.83 2.09 0.82
N THR A 191 -2.18 3.38 0.81
CA THR A 191 -2.36 4.14 -0.44
C THR A 191 -1.74 5.52 -0.36
N LYS A 192 -1.08 5.96 -1.43
CA LYS A 192 -0.77 7.38 -1.67
C LYS A 192 -1.65 7.88 -2.82
N ALA A 193 -2.68 8.65 -2.49
CA ALA A 193 -3.48 9.34 -3.51
C ALA A 193 -2.65 10.40 -4.23
N HIS A 194 -2.92 10.63 -5.51
CA HIS A 194 -2.19 11.60 -6.35
C HIS A 194 -0.67 11.37 -6.34
N ALA A 195 -0.26 10.10 -6.35
CA ALA A 195 1.13 9.71 -6.40
C ALA A 195 1.75 10.08 -7.75
N ASP A 196 3.09 10.16 -7.78
CA ASP A 196 3.81 10.34 -9.03
C ASP A 196 3.56 9.18 -10.00
N SER A 197 3.66 9.45 -11.29
CA SER A 197 3.38 8.43 -12.31
C SER A 197 4.30 7.22 -12.19
N HIS A 198 5.55 7.40 -11.75
CA HIS A 198 6.49 6.30 -11.53
C HIS A 198 6.07 5.34 -10.41
N LEU A 199 5.25 5.80 -9.46
CA LEU A 199 4.68 4.95 -8.40
C LEU A 199 3.35 4.34 -8.84
N SER A 200 2.41 5.15 -9.32
CA SER A 200 1.09 4.63 -9.69
C SER A 200 1.18 3.57 -10.80
N LEU A 201 2.05 3.76 -11.80
CA LEU A 201 2.21 2.82 -12.92
C LEU A 201 2.64 1.42 -12.48
N ILE A 202 3.52 1.32 -11.48
CA ILE A 202 3.99 0.02 -10.97
C ILE A 202 2.98 -0.63 -10.02
N SER A 203 1.88 0.05 -9.70
CA SER A 203 0.76 -0.44 -8.86
C SER A 203 -0.56 -0.48 -9.62
N GLN A 204 -0.51 -0.62 -10.93
CA GLN A 204 -1.67 -0.82 -11.79
C GLN A 204 -1.35 -1.91 -12.82
N GLY A 205 -2.37 -2.62 -13.27
CA GLY A 205 -2.26 -3.43 -14.48
C GLY A 205 -2.05 -2.58 -15.74
N LYS A 206 -2.19 -3.21 -16.90
CA LYS A 206 -2.01 -2.51 -18.18
C LYS A 206 -3.18 -1.57 -18.43
N PHE A 207 -2.98 -0.27 -18.16
CA PHE A 207 -3.99 0.74 -18.41
C PHE A 207 -4.30 0.89 -19.91
N ASN A 208 -5.58 1.09 -20.21
CA ASN A 208 -6.08 1.35 -21.55
C ASN A 208 -7.34 2.22 -21.45
N GLU A 209 -7.27 3.43 -22.01
CA GLU A 209 -8.34 4.41 -22.04
C GLU A 209 -9.62 3.92 -22.76
N ASN A 210 -9.52 2.85 -23.56
CA ASN A 210 -10.70 2.21 -24.18
C ASN A 210 -11.43 1.24 -23.24
N LEU A 211 -10.81 0.87 -22.11
CA LEU A 211 -11.37 -0.04 -21.11
C LEU A 211 -11.79 0.71 -19.83
N VAL A 212 -11.06 1.77 -19.49
CA VAL A 212 -11.19 2.53 -18.24
C VAL A 212 -11.22 4.01 -18.57
N SER A 213 -12.18 4.75 -18.01
CA SER A 213 -12.42 6.16 -18.34
C SER A 213 -11.30 7.09 -17.88
N LYS A 214 -10.87 6.97 -16.63
CA LYS A 214 -9.88 7.86 -16.03
C LYS A 214 -8.80 7.07 -15.31
N TYR A 215 -7.55 7.31 -15.66
CA TYR A 215 -6.42 6.67 -15.00
C TYR A 215 -6.39 6.99 -13.50
N ASP A 216 -6.25 5.96 -12.68
CA ASP A 216 -6.11 6.07 -11.24
C ASP A 216 -4.64 6.28 -10.84
N ASN A 217 -4.33 7.51 -10.43
CA ASN A 217 -2.99 7.94 -9.99
C ASN A 217 -2.66 7.60 -8.53
N THR A 218 -3.38 6.67 -7.92
CA THR A 218 -3.08 6.18 -6.58
C THR A 218 -1.95 5.14 -6.63
N TYR A 219 -0.97 5.27 -5.73
CA TYR A 219 0.00 4.20 -5.48
C TYR A 219 -0.53 3.29 -4.37
N TYR A 220 -0.85 2.04 -4.71
CA TYR A 220 -1.26 1.00 -3.77
C TYR A 220 -0.05 0.15 -3.41
N TYR A 221 0.18 -0.07 -2.11
CA TYR A 221 1.33 -0.85 -1.66
C TYR A 221 1.02 -1.58 -0.36
N SER A 222 1.79 -2.65 -0.11
CA SER A 222 1.72 -3.40 1.14
C SER A 222 1.97 -2.47 2.34
N SER A 223 1.20 -2.64 3.41
CA SER A 223 1.41 -1.92 4.68
C SER A 223 2.78 -2.18 5.31
N LYS A 224 3.47 -3.27 4.94
CA LYS A 224 4.85 -3.51 5.35
C LYS A 224 5.84 -2.64 4.60
N ALA A 225 5.61 -2.33 3.32
CA ALA A 225 6.36 -1.34 2.55
C ALA A 225 7.91 -1.41 2.68
N GLY A 226 8.48 -2.62 2.75
CA GLY A 226 9.93 -2.84 2.90
C GLY A 226 10.43 -2.90 4.34
N LYS A 227 9.56 -2.83 5.34
CA LYS A 227 9.91 -2.83 6.77
C LYS A 227 10.83 -4.00 7.13
N GLY A 228 11.96 -3.66 7.76
CA GLY A 228 12.96 -4.61 8.22
C GLY A 228 13.92 -5.13 7.13
N ILE A 229 13.77 -4.68 5.88
CA ILE A 229 14.73 -4.94 4.80
C ILE A 229 15.73 -3.78 4.73
N ASP A 230 16.99 -4.15 4.52
CA ASP A 230 18.14 -3.25 4.40
C ASP A 230 18.44 -3.02 2.91
N ILE A 231 18.23 -1.80 2.42
CA ILE A 231 18.59 -1.38 1.07
C ILE A 231 19.92 -0.63 1.11
N PHE A 232 20.94 -1.19 0.47
CA PHE A 232 22.26 -0.60 0.32
C PHE A 232 22.35 0.13 -1.02
N LEU A 233 22.53 1.45 -0.94
CA LEU A 233 22.72 2.31 -2.11
C LEU A 233 24.20 2.64 -2.21
N LEU A 234 24.85 2.12 -3.26
CA LEU A 234 26.21 2.54 -3.61
C LEU A 234 26.07 3.58 -4.71
N ASP A 235 26.36 4.84 -4.38
CA ASP A 235 26.26 5.96 -5.32
C ASP A 235 27.24 7.06 -4.88
N SER A 236 27.17 8.23 -5.50
CA SER A 236 27.99 9.41 -5.20
C SER A 236 27.74 9.96 -3.80
N SER A 237 26.97 11.04 -3.62
CA SER A 237 26.75 11.64 -2.30
C SER A 237 25.31 11.44 -1.80
N PHE A 238 25.17 11.36 -0.48
CA PHE A 238 23.88 11.24 0.21
C PHE A 238 23.73 12.33 1.26
N ASN A 239 22.59 13.01 1.22
CA ASN A 239 22.12 13.90 2.26
C ASN A 239 20.70 13.49 2.70
N PHE A 240 20.63 12.81 3.84
CA PHE A 240 19.40 12.29 4.44
C PHE A 240 18.75 13.24 5.45
N MET A 241 19.09 14.54 5.43
CA MET A 241 18.46 15.56 6.28
C MET A 241 17.15 16.11 5.68
N HIS A 242 16.83 15.77 4.43
CA HIS A 242 15.56 16.12 3.81
C HIS A 242 14.36 15.46 4.52
N SER A 243 13.20 16.11 4.50
CA SER A 243 11.96 15.64 5.14
C SER A 243 11.49 14.28 4.61
N GLU A 244 11.80 13.95 3.36
CA GLU A 244 11.56 12.63 2.74
C GLU A 244 12.20 11.46 3.52
N PHE A 245 13.19 11.73 4.38
CA PHE A 245 13.89 10.73 5.20
C PHE A 245 13.65 10.90 6.71
N SER A 246 12.62 11.65 7.11
CA SER A 246 12.36 12.02 8.50
C SER A 246 11.67 10.94 9.34
N ASN A 247 11.11 9.90 8.72
CA ASN A 247 10.40 8.77 9.36
C ASN A 247 11.35 7.75 10.04
N THR A 248 12.34 8.26 10.79
CA THR A 248 13.39 7.45 11.44
C THR A 248 12.95 6.72 12.71
N ASP A 249 11.74 6.99 13.17
CA ASP A 249 11.04 6.25 14.22
C ASP A 249 10.54 4.88 13.72
N GLU A 250 10.27 4.74 12.43
CA GLU A 250 9.82 3.49 11.82
C GLU A 250 10.94 2.66 11.20
N ARG A 251 12.07 3.28 10.85
CA ARG A 251 13.17 2.68 10.09
C ARG A 251 14.52 3.36 10.29
N THR A 252 15.58 2.72 9.80
CA THR A 252 16.93 3.30 9.77
C THR A 252 17.20 3.99 8.44
N VAL A 253 17.69 5.23 8.46
CA VAL A 253 18.25 5.91 7.28
C VAL A 253 19.59 6.50 7.66
N LYS A 254 20.69 5.98 7.10
CA LYS A 254 22.04 6.46 7.44
C LYS A 254 23.09 6.23 6.36
N CYS A 255 24.10 7.07 6.36
CA CYS A 255 25.39 6.83 5.74
C CYS A 255 26.20 5.84 6.58
N ILE A 256 26.79 4.82 5.95
CA ILE A 256 27.62 3.83 6.65
C ILE A 256 29.08 3.82 6.23
N ALA A 257 29.38 4.38 5.06
CA ALA A 257 30.74 4.53 4.55
C ALA A 257 30.81 5.63 3.48
N ALA A 258 32.00 6.20 3.34
CA ALA A 258 32.38 7.03 2.21
C ALA A 258 33.79 6.61 1.76
N MET A 259 34.02 6.58 0.45
CA MET A 259 35.29 6.19 -0.15
C MET A 259 36.00 7.38 -0.78
N ASP A 260 37.33 7.34 -0.82
CA ASP A 260 38.18 8.42 -1.30
C ASP A 260 38.48 8.37 -2.80
N GLY A 261 37.83 7.49 -3.56
CA GLY A 261 38.17 7.25 -4.95
C GLY A 261 39.48 6.50 -5.13
N ASN A 262 40.06 5.91 -4.08
CA ASN A 262 41.26 5.05 -4.10
C ASN A 262 41.06 3.70 -3.40
N GLY A 263 39.82 3.32 -3.12
CA GLY A 263 39.48 2.09 -2.42
C GLY A 263 39.72 2.18 -0.91
N ASN A 264 39.93 3.39 -0.36
CA ASN A 264 40.06 3.61 1.08
C ASN A 264 38.85 4.36 1.62
N PHE A 265 38.56 4.12 2.90
CA PHE A 265 37.57 4.92 3.61
C PHE A 265 38.05 6.36 3.80
N THR A 266 37.14 7.31 3.59
CA THR A 266 37.27 8.70 4.00
C THR A 266 36.32 9.00 5.17
N THR A 267 36.45 10.19 5.74
CA THR A 267 35.62 10.63 6.86
C THR A 267 34.17 10.83 6.41
N ILE A 268 33.22 10.28 7.16
CA ILE A 268 31.80 10.63 7.06
C ILE A 268 31.54 11.90 7.91
N GLU A 269 30.84 12.88 7.36
CA GLU A 269 30.55 14.13 8.08
C GLU A 269 29.53 13.88 9.19
N SER A 270 28.52 13.05 8.91
CA SER A 270 27.58 12.54 9.91
C SER A 270 26.90 11.26 9.41
N ASP A 271 26.15 10.58 10.29
CA ASP A 271 25.29 9.47 9.89
C ASP A 271 24.21 9.87 8.87
N LYS A 272 23.94 11.16 8.67
CA LYS A 272 22.97 11.66 7.69
C LYS A 272 23.62 12.26 6.44
N TYR A 273 24.95 12.38 6.40
CA TYR A 273 25.66 13.04 5.32
C TYR A 273 26.99 12.35 5.02
N CYS A 274 27.13 11.87 3.79
CA CYS A 274 28.35 11.29 3.28
C CYS A 274 28.53 11.62 1.81
N ALA A 275 29.77 11.92 1.43
CA ALA A 275 30.15 12.24 0.06
C ALA A 275 31.59 11.77 -0.19
N PRO A 276 31.92 11.30 -1.41
CA PRO A 276 33.30 11.11 -1.80
C PRO A 276 33.96 12.48 -2.07
N PRO A 277 35.29 12.53 -2.28
CA PRO A 277 35.99 13.78 -2.58
C PRO A 277 35.41 14.52 -3.79
N TYR A 278 35.07 13.82 -4.87
CA TYR A 278 34.29 14.37 -5.97
C TYR A 278 32.79 14.33 -5.67
N ARG A 279 32.25 15.46 -5.24
CA ARG A 279 30.85 15.58 -4.82
C ARG A 279 29.89 15.63 -6.02
N TYR A 280 28.90 14.75 -6.01
CA TYR A 280 27.79 14.73 -6.96
C TYR A 280 26.52 14.25 -6.25
N GLU A 281 25.35 14.83 -6.54
CA GLU A 281 24.14 14.70 -5.71
C GLU A 281 23.20 13.57 -6.12
N HIS A 282 23.67 12.67 -6.98
CA HIS A 282 22.85 11.62 -7.57
C HIS A 282 22.39 10.58 -6.54
N GLY A 283 23.19 10.30 -5.51
CA GLY A 283 22.84 9.36 -4.43
C GLY A 283 21.59 9.77 -3.65
N SER A 284 21.44 11.06 -3.32
CA SER A 284 20.22 11.58 -2.68
C SER A 284 18.98 11.41 -3.56
N MET A 285 19.10 11.65 -4.87
CA MET A 285 17.98 11.51 -5.81
C MET A 285 17.50 10.06 -5.89
N VAL A 286 18.42 9.09 -6.04
CA VAL A 286 18.06 7.67 -6.13
C VAL A 286 17.56 7.10 -4.80
N ALA A 287 18.04 7.65 -3.67
CA ALA A 287 17.54 7.29 -2.35
C ALA A 287 16.09 7.71 -2.13
N ASP A 288 15.70 8.86 -2.69
CA ASP A 288 14.32 9.34 -2.62
C ASP A 288 13.38 8.45 -3.46
N VAL A 289 13.80 8.07 -4.68
CA VAL A 289 13.05 7.13 -5.54
C VAL A 289 12.82 5.78 -4.87
N VAL A 290 13.79 5.25 -4.11
CA VAL A 290 13.61 3.94 -3.46
C VAL A 290 12.81 4.05 -2.17
N GLY A 291 13.08 5.07 -1.36
CA GLY A 291 12.72 5.08 0.05
C GLY A 291 12.19 6.40 0.60
N GLY A 292 11.98 7.43 -0.23
CA GLY A 292 11.30 8.66 0.18
C GLY A 292 9.89 8.42 0.71
N ILE A 293 9.46 9.22 1.68
CA ILE A 293 8.11 9.14 2.24
C ILE A 293 7.05 9.38 1.16
N ARG A 294 7.23 10.39 0.30
CA ARG A 294 6.31 10.73 -0.78
C ARG A 294 6.70 10.02 -2.06
N HIS A 295 7.94 10.17 -2.51
CA HIS A 295 8.38 9.74 -3.85
C HIS A 295 8.86 8.28 -3.91
N GLY A 296 9.07 7.65 -2.74
CA GLY A 296 9.65 6.32 -2.64
C GLY A 296 8.66 5.16 -2.77
N VAL A 297 9.17 4.06 -3.31
CA VAL A 297 8.46 2.77 -3.46
C VAL A 297 8.34 2.04 -2.11
N ALA A 298 9.41 2.04 -1.30
CA ALA A 298 9.52 1.30 -0.05
C ALA A 298 9.82 2.24 1.13
N PRO A 299 8.87 3.11 1.52
CA PRO A 299 9.09 4.16 2.55
C PRO A 299 9.45 3.61 3.94
N LYS A 300 9.19 2.33 4.24
CA LYS A 300 9.50 1.68 5.52
C LYS A 300 10.78 0.83 5.49
N ALA A 301 11.44 0.71 4.34
CA ALA A 301 12.72 0.02 4.23
C ALA A 301 13.86 0.81 4.89
N ASN A 302 14.81 0.11 5.49
CA ASN A 302 16.03 0.75 5.98
C ASN A 302 16.90 1.15 4.78
N ILE A 303 17.42 2.38 4.79
CA ILE A 303 18.27 2.91 3.71
C ILE A 303 19.68 3.13 4.23
N TYR A 304 20.66 2.48 3.60
CA TYR A 304 22.07 2.64 3.91
C TYR A 304 22.81 3.22 2.70
N GLY A 305 23.23 4.47 2.81
CA GLY A 305 24.06 5.14 1.80
C GLY A 305 25.54 4.77 1.97
N VAL A 306 26.17 4.40 0.85
CA VAL A 306 27.61 4.20 0.74
C VAL A 306 28.16 5.04 -0.39
N ALA A 307 28.83 6.13 -0.01
CA ALA A 307 29.38 7.10 -0.93
C ALA A 307 30.63 6.55 -1.64
N VAL A 308 30.59 6.46 -2.96
CA VAL A 308 31.68 5.96 -3.83
C VAL A 308 31.95 6.92 -4.97
N GLU A 309 33.19 7.01 -5.44
CA GLU A 309 33.53 7.89 -6.56
C GLU A 309 33.16 7.28 -7.92
N LEU A 310 32.06 7.74 -8.53
CA LEU A 310 31.48 7.13 -9.74
C LEU A 310 32.42 7.10 -10.97
N TYR A 311 33.37 8.02 -11.08
CA TYR A 311 34.29 8.08 -12.23
C TYR A 311 35.44 7.04 -12.17
N GLN A 312 35.71 6.43 -11.01
CA GLN A 312 36.72 5.37 -10.82
C GLN A 312 36.26 4.31 -9.79
N ALA A 313 34.96 4.01 -9.78
CA ALA A 313 34.27 3.39 -8.66
C ALA A 313 34.73 1.98 -8.29
N TYR A 314 35.42 1.25 -9.17
CA TYR A 314 35.59 -0.19 -9.00
C TYR A 314 36.28 -0.65 -7.72
N LYS A 315 37.36 0.03 -7.35
CA LYS A 315 38.06 -0.22 -6.08
C LYS A 315 37.19 0.15 -4.88
N ASP A 316 36.49 1.28 -4.96
CA ASP A 316 35.56 1.75 -3.93
C ASP A 316 34.39 0.77 -3.73
N VAL A 317 33.80 0.28 -4.83
CA VAL A 317 32.68 -0.67 -4.84
C VAL A 317 33.12 -2.02 -4.27
N LEU A 318 34.30 -2.54 -4.63
CA LEU A 318 34.81 -3.77 -4.02
C LEU A 318 35.06 -3.61 -2.52
N THR A 319 35.68 -2.50 -2.09
CA THR A 319 35.89 -2.19 -0.67
C THR A 319 34.55 -2.05 0.06
N ALA A 320 33.57 -1.38 -0.55
CA ALA A 320 32.23 -1.20 0.01
C ALA A 320 31.50 -2.54 0.19
N LEU A 321 31.51 -3.41 -0.83
CA LEU A 321 30.83 -4.70 -0.75
C LEU A 321 31.47 -5.63 0.29
N ASP A 322 32.80 -5.68 0.37
CA ASP A 322 33.51 -6.43 1.41
C ASP A 322 33.20 -5.89 2.82
N PHE A 323 33.12 -4.55 2.96
CA PHE A 323 32.75 -3.90 4.21
C PHE A 323 31.32 -4.21 4.63
N ILE A 324 30.36 -4.14 3.70
CA ILE A 324 28.95 -4.44 3.99
C ILE A 324 28.81 -5.93 4.36
N ASP A 325 29.41 -6.85 3.59
CA ASP A 325 29.37 -8.30 3.85
C ASP A 325 29.87 -8.66 5.25
N LYS A 326 30.89 -7.94 5.75
CA LYS A 326 31.49 -8.20 7.07
C LYS A 326 30.76 -7.54 8.24
N ASN A 327 30.15 -6.38 8.02
CA ASN A 327 29.72 -5.51 9.14
C ASN A 327 28.21 -5.21 9.18
N TYR A 328 27.52 -5.29 8.05
CA TYR A 328 26.13 -4.83 7.92
C TYR A 328 25.18 -5.86 7.35
N LEU A 329 25.67 -6.80 6.54
CA LEU A 329 24.84 -7.76 5.83
C LEU A 329 24.09 -8.66 6.82
N LYS A 330 22.76 -8.63 6.73
CA LYS A 330 21.87 -9.58 7.39
C LYS A 330 21.37 -10.57 6.34
N GLU A 331 21.46 -11.85 6.66
CA GLU A 331 20.97 -12.90 5.76
C GLU A 331 19.51 -12.68 5.41
N ASN A 332 19.20 -12.85 4.12
CA ASN A 332 17.85 -12.76 3.57
C ASN A 332 17.11 -11.44 3.82
N LYS A 333 17.85 -10.34 4.03
CA LYS A 333 17.27 -9.02 4.33
C LYS A 333 17.95 -7.89 3.59
N ALA A 334 18.70 -8.18 2.53
CA ALA A 334 19.53 -7.19 1.85
C ALA A 334 19.17 -7.02 0.38
N VAL A 335 18.99 -5.78 -0.04
CA VAL A 335 18.88 -5.38 -1.45
C VAL A 335 19.97 -4.36 -1.76
N PHE A 336 20.71 -4.56 -2.83
CA PHE A 336 21.76 -3.66 -3.31
C PHE A 336 21.29 -3.00 -4.59
N SER A 337 21.41 -1.68 -4.67
CA SER A 337 21.14 -0.92 -5.89
C SER A 337 22.43 -0.29 -6.43
N PHE A 338 22.70 -0.55 -7.70
CA PHE A 338 23.79 0.06 -8.46
C PHE A 338 23.20 0.93 -9.58
N SER A 339 23.17 2.24 -9.35
CA SER A 339 22.64 3.19 -10.33
C SER A 339 23.70 3.65 -11.34
N PHE A 340 24.69 2.81 -11.62
CA PHE A 340 25.84 3.07 -12.50
C PHE A 340 26.26 1.80 -13.25
N GLY A 341 27.05 1.98 -14.31
CA GLY A 341 27.72 0.88 -15.00
C GLY A 341 28.77 1.37 -15.98
N ILE A 342 29.69 0.49 -16.39
CA ILE A 342 30.68 0.80 -17.43
C ILE A 342 30.72 -0.33 -18.46
N TYR A 343 30.81 0.07 -19.72
CA TYR A 343 30.91 -0.84 -20.86
C TYR A 343 32.30 -1.44 -21.00
N TYR A 344 32.34 -2.72 -21.29
CA TYR A 344 33.56 -3.44 -21.60
C TYR A 344 33.52 -3.94 -23.04
N GLY A 345 34.15 -3.18 -23.93
CA GLY A 345 34.49 -3.72 -25.25
C GLY A 345 35.45 -4.91 -25.14
N PRO A 346 35.61 -5.73 -26.21
CA PRO A 346 36.36 -6.99 -26.15
C PRO A 346 37.78 -6.87 -25.56
N THR A 347 38.51 -5.81 -25.94
CA THR A 347 39.86 -5.55 -25.43
C THR A 347 39.88 -5.24 -23.94
N LEU A 348 38.99 -4.36 -23.48
CA LEU A 348 38.93 -3.97 -22.06
C LEU A 348 38.44 -5.14 -21.20
N PHE A 349 37.47 -5.92 -21.69
CA PHE A 349 37.01 -7.14 -21.05
C PHE A 349 38.16 -8.12 -20.80
N GLN A 350 38.97 -8.37 -21.84
CA GLN A 350 40.12 -9.29 -21.72
C GLN A 350 41.20 -8.78 -20.76
N LEU A 351 41.47 -7.47 -20.75
CA LEU A 351 42.45 -6.84 -19.84
C LEU A 351 41.98 -6.84 -18.38
N CYS A 352 40.68 -6.70 -18.15
CA CYS A 352 40.07 -6.60 -16.83
C CYS A 352 39.43 -7.91 -16.36
N TYR A 353 39.61 -9.03 -17.07
CA TYR A 353 38.91 -10.29 -16.80
C TYR A 353 39.03 -10.72 -15.33
N SER A 354 40.24 -10.75 -14.76
CA SER A 354 40.45 -11.16 -13.37
C SER A 354 39.75 -10.25 -12.36
N PHE A 355 39.61 -8.96 -12.68
CA PHE A 355 38.86 -8.03 -11.85
C PHE A 355 37.35 -8.33 -11.92
N LEU A 356 36.82 -8.53 -13.13
CA LEU A 356 35.40 -8.86 -13.34
C LEU A 356 35.03 -10.21 -12.71
N ASP A 357 35.89 -11.22 -12.84
CA ASP A 357 35.74 -12.55 -12.24
C ASP A 357 35.70 -12.49 -10.70
N TYR A 358 36.59 -11.69 -10.10
CA TYR A 358 36.58 -11.44 -8.66
C TYR A 358 35.31 -10.69 -8.21
N PHE A 359 34.90 -9.67 -8.96
CA PHE A 359 33.70 -8.88 -8.64
C PHE A 359 32.43 -9.75 -8.74
N GLN A 360 32.27 -10.53 -9.81
CA GLN A 360 31.23 -11.55 -9.95
C GLN A 360 31.23 -12.50 -8.75
N SER A 361 32.39 -13.04 -8.37
CA SER A 361 32.50 -13.98 -7.24
C SER A 361 32.05 -13.37 -5.91
N LEU A 362 32.34 -12.07 -5.69
CA LEU A 362 31.89 -11.35 -4.50
C LEU A 362 30.37 -11.15 -4.50
N ILE A 363 29.78 -10.78 -5.65
CA ILE A 363 28.32 -10.69 -5.82
C ILE A 363 27.68 -12.05 -5.55
N SER A 364 28.18 -13.13 -6.16
CA SER A 364 27.65 -14.48 -5.98
C SER A 364 27.72 -14.92 -4.51
N LYS A 365 28.83 -14.64 -3.81
CA LYS A 365 28.98 -14.96 -2.39
C LYS A 365 27.93 -14.25 -1.52
N ILE A 366 27.69 -12.96 -1.76
CA ILE A 366 26.73 -12.17 -0.99
C ILE A 366 25.29 -12.59 -1.35
N SER A 367 25.02 -12.83 -2.64
CA SER A 367 23.73 -13.31 -3.16
C SER A 367 23.33 -14.65 -2.53
N GLN A 368 24.28 -15.57 -2.35
CA GLN A 368 24.06 -16.85 -1.66
C GLN A 368 23.63 -16.72 -0.19
N LYS A 369 23.84 -15.56 0.44
CA LYS A 369 23.34 -15.24 1.80
C LYS A 369 21.93 -14.63 1.78
N GLY A 370 21.25 -14.63 0.63
CA GLY A 370 19.92 -14.07 0.46
C GLY A 370 19.93 -12.56 0.21
N ALA A 371 20.88 -12.09 -0.61
CA ALA A 371 20.93 -10.71 -1.05
C ALA A 371 20.48 -10.58 -2.50
N VAL A 372 19.72 -9.53 -2.80
CA VAL A 372 19.28 -9.17 -4.15
C VAL A 372 20.15 -8.03 -4.66
N PHE A 373 20.62 -8.12 -5.90
CA PHE A 373 21.38 -7.07 -6.57
C PHE A 373 20.61 -6.56 -7.78
N VAL A 374 20.50 -5.24 -7.90
CA VAL A 374 19.78 -4.57 -8.99
C VAL A 374 20.69 -3.49 -9.59
N ALA A 375 20.76 -3.41 -10.91
CA ALA A 375 21.64 -2.49 -11.61
C ALA A 375 20.97 -1.83 -12.82
N SER A 376 21.41 -0.62 -13.16
CA SER A 376 20.88 0.15 -14.29
C SER A 376 21.43 -0.34 -15.64
N ALA A 377 20.56 -0.40 -16.65
CA ALA A 377 20.92 -0.87 -18.00
C ALA A 377 21.73 0.13 -18.83
N GLY A 378 21.86 1.38 -18.40
CA GLY A 378 22.58 2.43 -19.14
C GLY A 378 21.68 3.28 -20.05
N ASN A 379 22.16 4.47 -20.39
CA ASN A 379 21.39 5.54 -21.04
C ASN A 379 21.95 5.91 -22.44
N ASP A 380 22.56 4.95 -23.12
CA ASP A 380 23.30 5.15 -24.38
C ASP A 380 22.47 4.81 -25.63
N SER A 381 21.18 4.54 -25.45
CA SER A 381 20.22 4.24 -26.52
C SER A 381 20.56 2.99 -27.34
N TYR A 382 21.29 2.02 -26.80
CA TYR A 382 21.54 0.75 -27.48
C TYR A 382 20.23 -0.05 -27.61
N LYS A 383 19.92 -0.53 -28.82
CA LYS A 383 18.66 -1.23 -29.13
C LYS A 383 18.87 -2.67 -29.62
N PHE A 384 17.81 -3.48 -29.51
CA PHE A 384 17.73 -4.84 -30.04
C PHE A 384 18.30 -4.95 -31.46
N GLY A 385 19.02 -6.05 -31.72
CA GLY A 385 19.61 -6.35 -33.03
C GLY A 385 20.97 -5.70 -33.31
N ASN A 386 21.49 -4.85 -32.41
CA ASN A 386 22.84 -4.31 -32.49
C ASN A 386 23.80 -5.04 -31.53
N TYR A 387 25.10 -5.01 -31.82
CA TYR A 387 26.10 -5.40 -30.83
C TYR A 387 26.13 -4.37 -29.70
N ILE A 388 25.85 -4.82 -28.48
CA ILE A 388 25.92 -4.02 -27.27
C ILE A 388 27.08 -4.55 -26.44
N PRO A 389 28.10 -3.74 -26.14
CA PRO A 389 29.16 -4.15 -25.22
C PRO A 389 28.54 -4.50 -23.85
N PRO A 390 29.02 -5.54 -23.15
CA PRO A 390 28.53 -5.85 -21.82
C PRO A 390 28.77 -4.68 -20.86
N LEU A 391 27.75 -4.37 -20.07
CA LEU A 391 27.72 -3.33 -19.05
C LEU A 391 27.78 -3.99 -17.68
N PHE A 392 28.84 -3.74 -16.92
CA PHE A 392 28.95 -4.25 -15.54
C PHE A 392 28.65 -3.13 -14.52
N PRO A 393 27.93 -3.43 -13.42
CA PRO A 393 27.54 -4.76 -12.96
C PRO A 393 26.27 -5.37 -13.58
N CYS A 394 25.54 -4.63 -14.44
CA CYS A 394 24.25 -5.08 -15.01
C CYS A 394 24.27 -6.49 -15.62
N ASN A 395 25.35 -6.87 -16.31
CA ASN A 395 25.47 -8.16 -16.97
C ASN A 395 26.23 -9.23 -16.18
N PHE A 396 26.39 -9.06 -14.87
CA PHE A 396 26.83 -10.15 -14.00
C PHE A 396 25.70 -11.14 -13.74
N ASP A 397 26.06 -12.41 -13.54
CA ASP A 397 25.15 -13.39 -12.94
C ASP A 397 24.73 -12.90 -11.54
N HIS A 398 23.50 -13.23 -11.15
CA HIS A 398 22.89 -12.78 -9.89
C HIS A 398 22.80 -11.26 -9.75
N VAL A 399 22.63 -10.53 -10.85
CA VAL A 399 22.26 -9.11 -10.87
C VAL A 399 21.05 -8.94 -11.76
N ILE A 400 20.07 -8.17 -11.30
CA ILE A 400 18.88 -7.83 -12.08
C ILE A 400 19.18 -6.57 -12.89
N CYS A 401 19.22 -6.69 -14.22
CA CYS A 401 19.50 -5.58 -15.12
C CYS A 401 18.22 -4.85 -15.54
N VAL A 402 18.13 -3.55 -15.25
CA VAL A 402 16.88 -2.78 -15.36
C VAL A 402 16.94 -1.68 -16.42
N GLY A 403 16.09 -1.79 -17.43
CA GLY A 403 15.85 -0.76 -18.44
C GLY A 403 14.75 0.22 -18.05
N ALA A 404 14.58 1.27 -18.86
CA ALA A 404 13.63 2.35 -18.61
C ALA A 404 12.50 2.40 -19.66
N THR A 405 11.27 2.62 -19.22
CA THR A 405 10.15 3.01 -20.07
C THR A 405 9.94 4.50 -20.05
N ASP A 406 9.31 5.02 -21.10
CA ASP A 406 8.71 6.34 -21.01
C ASP A 406 7.58 6.32 -19.97
N ASN A 407 7.33 7.46 -19.35
CA ASN A 407 6.17 7.70 -18.52
C ASN A 407 5.93 9.21 -18.49
N PRO A 408 4.66 9.67 -18.50
CA PRO A 408 4.35 11.08 -18.61
C PRO A 408 4.75 11.73 -17.29
N ILE A 409 5.86 12.45 -17.34
CA ILE A 409 6.28 13.41 -16.34
C ILE A 409 6.74 14.64 -17.11
N THR A 410 5.76 15.38 -17.64
CA THR A 410 6.02 16.74 -18.13
C THR A 410 5.33 17.73 -17.22
N TYR A 411 5.80 18.97 -17.19
CA TYR A 411 5.11 20.07 -16.52
C TYR A 411 3.76 20.42 -17.17
N GLU A 412 3.48 19.89 -18.37
CA GLU A 412 2.34 20.27 -19.21
C GLU A 412 1.23 19.20 -19.28
N THR A 413 1.57 17.91 -19.14
CA THR A 413 0.61 16.80 -19.14
C THR A 413 0.96 15.73 -18.09
N THR A 414 -0.08 15.32 -17.34
CA THR A 414 -0.03 14.22 -16.36
C THR A 414 -0.89 13.03 -16.80
N GLU A 415 -1.47 13.09 -18.00
CA GLU A 415 -2.36 12.06 -18.49
C GLU A 415 -1.58 10.82 -18.92
N ILE A 416 -1.89 9.71 -18.24
CA ILE A 416 -1.42 8.38 -18.58
C ILE A 416 -2.36 7.82 -19.65
N THR A 417 -1.79 7.28 -20.71
CA THR A 417 -2.47 6.65 -21.85
C THR A 417 -1.87 5.28 -22.13
N SER A 418 -2.54 4.51 -22.98
CA SER A 418 -2.06 3.21 -23.47
C SER A 418 -0.73 3.29 -24.24
N ASP A 419 -0.25 4.49 -24.58
CA ASP A 419 1.05 4.76 -25.19
C ASP A 419 2.20 4.91 -24.19
N ASN A 420 1.98 4.84 -22.88
CA ASN A 420 3.08 4.92 -21.91
C ASN A 420 3.90 3.64 -21.76
N TYR A 421 3.48 2.52 -22.37
CA TYR A 421 4.26 1.28 -22.38
C TYR A 421 5.24 1.21 -23.55
N ASN A 422 6.06 2.26 -23.71
CA ASN A 422 7.12 2.34 -24.70
C ASN A 422 8.47 2.46 -23.99
N LEU A 423 9.55 2.02 -24.63
CA LEU A 423 10.90 2.22 -24.12
C LEU A 423 11.27 3.70 -24.17
N SER A 424 11.96 4.20 -23.14
CA SER A 424 12.52 5.56 -23.21
C SER A 424 13.52 5.64 -24.36
N ASN A 425 13.61 6.81 -25.01
CA ASN A 425 14.56 6.99 -26.10
C ASN A 425 16.01 6.70 -25.67
N PHE A 426 16.40 7.13 -24.45
CA PHE A 426 17.73 6.97 -23.88
C PHE A 426 18.06 5.55 -23.42
N THR A 427 17.07 4.70 -23.11
CA THR A 427 17.35 3.40 -22.48
C THR A 427 18.13 2.49 -23.42
N ASN A 428 19.06 1.75 -22.84
CA ASN A 428 19.49 0.50 -23.45
C ASN A 428 18.39 -0.56 -23.38
N SER A 429 18.41 -1.44 -24.36
CA SER A 429 17.46 -2.54 -24.52
C SER A 429 18.12 -3.69 -25.28
N GLY A 430 17.63 -4.90 -25.09
CA GLY A 430 18.26 -6.09 -25.64
C GLY A 430 18.16 -7.27 -24.69
N ASP A 431 18.73 -8.40 -25.10
CA ASP A 431 18.83 -9.63 -24.29
C ASP A 431 19.62 -9.43 -22.99
N MET A 432 20.35 -8.33 -22.88
CA MET A 432 21.11 -7.94 -21.70
C MET A 432 20.25 -7.33 -20.58
N VAL A 433 19.01 -6.92 -20.88
CA VAL A 433 18.08 -6.31 -19.91
C VAL A 433 17.08 -7.36 -19.46
N ASP A 434 16.84 -7.45 -18.15
CA ASP A 434 15.95 -8.45 -17.58
C ASP A 434 14.50 -7.97 -17.49
N ILE A 435 14.31 -6.72 -17.09
CA ILE A 435 13.01 -6.10 -16.81
C ILE A 435 13.08 -4.59 -17.06
N TYR A 436 11.94 -3.95 -17.28
CA TYR A 436 11.83 -2.51 -17.45
C TYR A 436 10.95 -1.88 -16.39
N ALA A 437 11.30 -0.68 -15.96
CA ALA A 437 10.53 0.13 -15.02
C ALA A 437 10.41 1.58 -15.55
N PRO A 438 9.56 2.43 -14.97
CA PRO A 438 9.51 3.85 -15.32
C PRO A 438 10.90 4.50 -15.39
N GLY A 439 11.10 5.41 -16.34
CA GLY A 439 12.37 6.06 -16.65
C GLY A 439 12.47 7.51 -16.22
N TYR A 440 11.34 8.12 -15.86
CA TYR A 440 11.23 9.48 -15.37
C TYR A 440 10.65 9.44 -13.97
N PHE A 441 11.14 10.30 -13.07
CA PHE A 441 10.75 10.32 -11.66
C PHE A 441 10.66 11.75 -11.18
N LYS A 442 9.79 11.96 -10.19
CA LYS A 442 9.82 13.17 -9.38
C LYS A 442 10.55 12.88 -8.08
N VAL A 443 11.41 13.80 -7.67
CA VAL A 443 12.20 13.67 -6.44
C VAL A 443 12.24 14.98 -5.66
N SER A 444 12.48 14.86 -4.36
CA SER A 444 12.79 15.95 -3.45
C SER A 444 14.07 15.60 -2.67
N MET A 445 14.98 16.56 -2.56
CA MET A 445 16.24 16.34 -1.85
C MET A 445 16.78 17.62 -1.23
N GLN A 446 17.64 17.45 -0.23
CA GLN A 446 18.52 18.52 0.22
C GLN A 446 19.88 18.35 -0.46
N SER A 447 20.38 19.44 -1.05
CA SER A 447 21.68 19.50 -1.71
C SER A 447 22.83 19.36 -0.71
N LEU A 448 24.04 19.19 -1.21
CA LEU A 448 25.26 19.10 -0.43
C LEU A 448 25.64 20.43 0.22
N GLU A 449 25.12 21.53 -0.32
CA GLU A 449 25.16 22.91 0.21
C GLU A 449 23.94 23.27 1.07
N TYR A 450 23.12 22.29 1.46
CA TYR A 450 21.96 22.43 2.34
C TYR A 450 20.76 23.21 1.74
N GLU A 451 20.69 23.31 0.41
CA GLU A 451 19.52 23.87 -0.28
C GLU A 451 18.44 22.80 -0.44
N ASN A 452 17.17 23.13 -0.19
CA ASN A 452 16.07 22.18 -0.40
C ASN A 452 15.51 22.33 -1.82
N TYR A 453 15.42 21.20 -2.52
CA TYR A 453 14.82 21.07 -3.83
C TYR A 453 13.60 20.15 -3.72
N GLU A 454 12.47 20.61 -4.23
CA GLU A 454 11.19 19.91 -4.10
C GLU A 454 10.62 19.61 -5.49
N ASP A 455 10.04 18.42 -5.65
CA ASP A 455 9.17 18.07 -6.77
C ASP A 455 9.79 18.24 -8.18
N PHE A 456 11.11 18.08 -8.31
CA PHE A 456 11.77 18.23 -9.61
C PHE A 456 11.88 16.90 -10.35
N VAL A 457 11.87 16.98 -11.67
CA VAL A 457 11.85 15.82 -12.56
C VAL A 457 13.26 15.43 -12.95
N VAL A 458 13.59 14.15 -12.74
CA VAL A 458 14.84 13.52 -13.17
C VAL A 458 14.53 12.30 -14.04
N TYR A 459 15.51 11.84 -14.82
CA TYR A 459 15.34 10.69 -15.70
C TYR A 459 16.60 9.86 -15.78
N GLY A 460 16.43 8.58 -16.12
CA GLY A 460 17.51 7.64 -16.35
C GLY A 460 17.22 6.25 -15.81
N THR A 461 17.90 5.25 -16.37
CA THR A 461 17.91 3.89 -15.81
C THR A 461 18.47 3.84 -14.37
N SER A 462 19.19 4.89 -13.96
CA SER A 462 19.67 5.12 -12.60
C SER A 462 18.57 5.35 -11.57
N GLY A 463 17.36 5.74 -11.98
CA GLY A 463 16.16 5.73 -11.12
C GLY A 463 15.31 4.46 -11.30
N SER A 464 15.30 3.85 -12.50
CA SER A 464 14.58 2.61 -12.77
C SER A 464 15.10 1.44 -11.94
N ALA A 465 16.42 1.30 -11.79
CA ALA A 465 17.02 0.25 -10.96
C ALA A 465 16.63 0.39 -9.46
N PRO A 466 16.74 1.56 -8.82
CA PRO A 466 16.20 1.80 -7.49
C PRO A 466 14.71 1.50 -7.34
N LEU A 467 13.85 1.78 -8.35
CA LEU A 467 12.44 1.37 -8.28
C LEU A 467 12.30 -0.14 -8.12
N VAL A 468 13.00 -0.92 -8.94
CA VAL A 468 13.00 -2.39 -8.85
C VAL A 468 13.56 -2.85 -7.50
N ALA A 469 14.62 -2.21 -6.99
CA ALA A 469 15.16 -2.50 -5.67
C ALA A 469 14.13 -2.24 -4.54
N GLY A 470 13.34 -1.17 -4.67
CA GLY A 470 12.25 -0.86 -3.76
C GLY A 470 11.15 -1.92 -3.79
N VAL A 471 10.70 -2.34 -4.97
CA VAL A 471 9.71 -3.42 -5.11
C VAL A 471 10.26 -4.74 -4.57
N ALA A 472 11.53 -5.06 -4.83
CA ALA A 472 12.17 -6.24 -4.25
C ALA A 472 12.14 -6.20 -2.71
N ALA A 473 12.39 -5.03 -2.11
CA ALA A 473 12.32 -4.87 -0.66
C ALA A 473 10.88 -5.03 -0.12
N THR A 474 9.86 -4.52 -0.81
CA THR A 474 8.47 -4.71 -0.38
C THR A 474 8.07 -6.19 -0.42
N ILE A 475 8.45 -6.91 -1.47
CA ILE A 475 8.25 -8.37 -1.58
C ILE A 475 8.95 -9.10 -0.43
N MET A 476 10.25 -8.85 -0.21
CA MET A 476 10.99 -9.51 0.88
C MET A 476 10.38 -9.24 2.26
N SER A 477 9.85 -8.03 2.49
CA SER A 477 9.18 -7.68 3.75
C SER A 477 7.86 -8.44 3.95
N GLU A 478 7.13 -8.74 2.87
CA GLU A 478 5.92 -9.55 2.94
C GLU A 478 6.20 -11.03 3.21
N HIS A 479 7.34 -11.52 2.73
CA HIS A 479 7.73 -12.93 2.79
C HIS A 479 9.00 -13.14 3.65
N PRO A 480 9.01 -12.79 4.96
CA PRO A 480 10.22 -12.76 5.79
C PRO A 480 10.86 -14.13 6.03
N ASN A 481 10.12 -15.22 5.80
CA ASN A 481 10.59 -16.60 5.96
C ASN A 481 11.04 -17.24 4.63
N GLU A 482 10.86 -16.54 3.51
CA GLU A 482 11.28 -17.05 2.21
C GLU A 482 12.67 -16.55 1.87
N PHE A 483 13.55 -17.47 1.47
CA PHE A 483 14.85 -17.10 0.92
C PHE A 483 14.68 -16.39 -0.43
N TYR A 484 15.33 -15.24 -0.61
CA TYR A 484 15.45 -14.53 -1.89
C TYR A 484 16.92 -14.22 -2.20
N ASN A 485 17.35 -14.62 -3.38
CA ASN A 485 18.53 -14.08 -4.05
C ASN A 485 18.08 -13.36 -5.33
N SER A 486 19.01 -12.75 -6.07
CA SER A 486 18.67 -12.05 -7.32
C SER A 486 17.90 -12.90 -8.33
N ASP A 487 18.25 -14.19 -8.49
CA ASP A 487 17.59 -15.04 -9.49
C ASP A 487 16.15 -15.36 -9.12
N LYS A 488 15.91 -15.75 -7.85
CA LYS A 488 14.54 -16.01 -7.36
C LYS A 488 13.72 -14.73 -7.32
N MET A 489 14.33 -13.60 -6.95
CA MET A 489 13.65 -12.30 -6.99
C MET A 489 13.29 -11.91 -8.42
N LEU A 490 14.19 -12.11 -9.39
CA LEU A 490 13.90 -11.84 -10.80
C LEU A 490 12.77 -12.74 -11.32
N ALA A 491 12.77 -14.02 -10.97
CA ALA A 491 11.69 -14.93 -11.34
C ALA A 491 10.34 -14.43 -10.78
N TYR A 492 10.32 -14.01 -9.51
CA TYR A 492 9.13 -13.44 -8.87
C TYR A 492 8.69 -12.15 -9.56
N LEU A 493 9.60 -11.20 -9.77
CA LEU A 493 9.32 -9.93 -10.46
C LEU A 493 8.81 -10.15 -11.90
N LYS A 494 9.30 -11.17 -12.60
CA LYS A 494 8.78 -11.56 -13.93
C LYS A 494 7.44 -12.27 -13.88
N GLU A 495 7.14 -12.95 -12.78
CA GLU A 495 5.83 -13.57 -12.55
C GLU A 495 4.75 -12.52 -12.33
N ILE A 496 5.00 -11.55 -11.44
CA ILE A 496 4.08 -10.46 -11.13
C ILE A 496 4.21 -9.27 -12.09
N GLY A 497 5.21 -9.21 -12.95
CA GLY A 497 5.35 -8.11 -13.91
C GLY A 497 4.30 -8.18 -15.02
N ILE A 498 4.01 -7.03 -15.65
CA ILE A 498 3.10 -6.96 -16.79
C ILE A 498 3.85 -7.47 -18.04
N LYS A 499 3.58 -8.70 -18.42
CA LYS A 499 4.18 -9.36 -19.59
C LYS A 499 3.62 -8.76 -20.88
N ASP A 500 4.47 -8.67 -21.90
CA ASP A 500 4.10 -8.18 -23.24
C ASP A 500 3.47 -6.77 -23.22
N ALA A 501 3.84 -5.96 -22.21
CA ALA A 501 3.37 -4.59 -22.09
C ALA A 501 4.05 -3.68 -23.12
N LEU A 502 5.33 -3.88 -23.36
CA LEU A 502 6.20 -2.95 -24.09
C LEU A 502 6.06 -3.15 -25.60
N LYS A 503 5.65 -2.10 -26.32
CA LYS A 503 5.36 -2.16 -27.76
C LYS A 503 6.62 -2.32 -28.62
N ASP A 504 7.76 -1.82 -28.14
CA ASP A 504 9.04 -1.85 -28.86
C ASP A 504 9.76 -3.21 -28.77
N ILE A 505 9.26 -4.13 -27.94
CA ILE A 505 9.83 -5.47 -27.75
C ILE A 505 8.84 -6.49 -28.28
N SER A 506 9.33 -7.52 -28.98
CA SER A 506 8.46 -8.58 -29.51
C SER A 506 7.68 -9.28 -28.41
N LYS A 507 6.43 -9.65 -28.72
CA LYS A 507 5.59 -10.47 -27.85
C LYS A 507 6.27 -11.81 -27.56
N GLY A 508 6.27 -12.24 -26.30
CA GLY A 508 6.91 -13.46 -25.81
C GLY A 508 8.42 -13.34 -25.57
N HIS A 509 9.02 -12.16 -25.80
CA HIS A 509 10.43 -11.95 -25.47
C HIS A 509 10.64 -12.00 -23.94
N PRO A 510 11.67 -12.71 -23.41
CA PRO A 510 11.87 -12.86 -21.96
C PRO A 510 12.04 -11.56 -21.17
N SER A 511 12.47 -10.50 -21.84
CA SER A 511 12.65 -9.15 -21.27
C SER A 511 11.44 -8.24 -21.46
N ASN A 512 10.39 -8.66 -22.19
CA ASN A 512 9.17 -7.85 -22.37
C ASN A 512 8.30 -7.96 -21.12
N VAL A 513 8.80 -7.38 -20.03
CA VAL A 513 8.15 -7.35 -18.73
C VAL A 513 8.30 -5.95 -18.17
N PHE A 514 7.16 -5.33 -17.89
CA PHE A 514 7.11 -4.08 -17.14
C PHE A 514 6.94 -4.36 -15.65
N LEU A 515 7.69 -3.65 -14.82
CA LEU A 515 7.66 -3.78 -13.36
C LEU A 515 6.25 -3.55 -12.81
N ASN A 516 5.81 -4.41 -11.90
CA ASN A 516 4.61 -4.22 -11.11
C ASN A 516 4.87 -4.77 -9.69
N ASN A 517 4.17 -4.24 -8.68
CA ASN A 517 4.35 -4.60 -7.27
C ASN A 517 3.45 -5.74 -6.77
N GLY A 518 2.62 -6.29 -7.65
CA GLY A 518 1.69 -7.40 -7.40
C GLY A 518 0.22 -7.02 -7.55
N LYS A 519 -0.11 -5.73 -7.68
CA LYS A 519 -1.48 -5.24 -7.86
C LYS A 519 -1.73 -4.93 -9.33
N HIS A 520 -2.54 -5.75 -10.00
CA HIS A 520 -2.85 -5.66 -11.43
C HIS A 520 -4.27 -5.18 -11.71
N VAL A 521 -5.21 -5.23 -10.76
CA VAL A 521 -6.53 -4.63 -11.02
C VAL A 521 -6.39 -3.16 -11.41
N VAL A 522 -7.06 -2.75 -12.48
CA VAL A 522 -7.04 -1.36 -12.97
C VAL A 522 -8.35 -0.69 -12.59
N TYR A 523 -8.30 0.20 -11.60
CA TYR A 523 -9.45 1.02 -11.20
C TYR A 523 -9.57 2.29 -12.03
N SER A 524 -10.79 2.80 -12.18
CA SER A 524 -11.05 4.13 -12.76
C SER A 524 -11.21 5.13 -11.63
N GLU A 525 -10.52 6.27 -11.67
CA GLU A 525 -10.67 7.32 -10.64
C GLU A 525 -12.10 7.88 -10.57
N ASP A 526 -12.86 7.80 -11.66
CA ASP A 526 -14.28 8.20 -11.75
C ASP A 526 -15.27 7.02 -11.65
N ASP A 527 -14.80 5.81 -11.36
CA ASP A 527 -15.59 4.57 -11.29
C ASP A 527 -16.35 4.22 -12.60
N ILE A 528 -15.87 4.72 -13.75
CA ILE A 528 -16.46 4.44 -15.07
C ILE A 528 -15.60 3.45 -15.85
N TYR A 529 -16.21 2.31 -16.19
CA TYR A 529 -15.59 1.23 -16.95
C TYR A 529 -16.31 0.98 -18.27
N TYR A 530 -15.54 0.83 -19.35
CA TYR A 530 -16.02 0.44 -20.67
C TYR A 530 -15.73 -1.04 -20.97
N GLY A 531 -14.70 -1.60 -20.32
CA GLY A 531 -14.26 -2.98 -20.45
C GLY A 531 -14.80 -3.89 -19.34
N CYS A 532 -14.13 -5.02 -19.18
CA CYS A 532 -14.43 -6.06 -18.21
C CYS A 532 -13.15 -6.73 -17.67
N GLY A 533 -13.31 -7.46 -16.56
CA GLY A 533 -12.23 -8.20 -15.93
C GLY A 533 -11.21 -7.30 -15.22
N ILE A 534 -10.03 -7.86 -14.97
CA ILE A 534 -9.00 -7.22 -14.12
C ILE A 534 -8.52 -5.86 -14.65
N ASN A 535 -8.48 -5.69 -15.97
CA ASN A 535 -8.10 -4.42 -16.61
C ASN A 535 -9.20 -3.35 -16.58
N ALA A 536 -10.35 -3.63 -15.93
CA ALA A 536 -11.46 -2.70 -15.82
C ALA A 536 -12.21 -2.91 -14.49
N GLY A 537 -11.50 -2.85 -13.36
CA GLY A 537 -12.10 -2.88 -12.02
C GLY A 537 -12.95 -4.11 -11.72
N PHE A 538 -12.62 -5.27 -12.31
CA PHE A 538 -13.43 -6.50 -12.25
C PHE A 538 -14.86 -6.34 -12.79
N ASN A 539 -15.09 -5.35 -13.65
CA ASN A 539 -16.39 -5.10 -14.25
C ASN A 539 -16.85 -6.29 -15.10
N LYS A 540 -18.17 -6.49 -15.16
CA LYS A 540 -18.79 -7.57 -15.94
C LYS A 540 -19.46 -7.03 -17.19
N CYS A 541 -19.40 -7.82 -18.25
CA CYS A 541 -20.13 -7.53 -19.47
C CYS A 541 -21.64 -7.70 -19.28
N GLN A 542 -22.40 -6.75 -19.82
CA GLN A 542 -23.87 -6.81 -19.84
C GLN A 542 -24.37 -7.59 -21.07
N ASN A 543 -25.67 -7.95 -21.07
CA ASN A 543 -26.41 -8.39 -22.26
C ASN A 543 -25.85 -9.59 -23.03
N ASN A 544 -25.49 -10.67 -22.34
CA ASN A 544 -24.96 -11.91 -22.93
C ASN A 544 -23.64 -11.76 -23.72
N LEU A 545 -22.89 -10.68 -23.49
CA LEU A 545 -21.56 -10.53 -24.05
C LEU A 545 -20.53 -11.33 -23.24
N CYS A 546 -19.49 -11.78 -23.91
CA CYS A 546 -18.32 -12.39 -23.31
C CYS A 546 -17.28 -11.32 -22.94
N CYS A 547 -16.40 -11.64 -22.00
CA CYS A 547 -15.25 -10.81 -21.67
C CYS A 547 -14.00 -11.40 -22.34
N SER A 548 -13.41 -10.70 -23.30
CA SER A 548 -12.25 -11.20 -24.03
C SER A 548 -10.98 -11.25 -23.15
N ALA A 549 -9.94 -11.92 -23.62
CA ALA A 549 -8.64 -11.96 -22.94
C ALA A 549 -8.05 -10.56 -22.66
N GLU A 550 -8.33 -9.60 -23.54
CA GLU A 550 -7.85 -8.22 -23.45
C GLU A 550 -8.82 -7.31 -22.67
N GLY A 551 -9.93 -7.85 -22.12
CA GLY A 551 -10.87 -7.12 -21.27
C GLY A 551 -11.97 -6.36 -22.04
N TYR A 552 -12.25 -6.70 -23.29
CA TYR A 552 -13.36 -6.10 -24.05
C TYR A 552 -14.63 -6.93 -23.95
N CYS A 553 -15.78 -6.26 -23.81
CA CYS A 553 -17.08 -6.90 -23.94
C CYS A 553 -17.46 -7.08 -25.40
N SER A 554 -17.62 -8.33 -25.84
CA SER A 554 -17.85 -8.68 -27.24
C SER A 554 -18.83 -9.85 -27.39
N ASN A 555 -19.35 -10.04 -28.60
CA ASN A 555 -20.06 -11.24 -29.03
C ASN A 555 -19.35 -11.97 -30.18
N ASP A 556 -18.13 -11.53 -30.50
CA ASP A 556 -17.29 -12.15 -31.52
C ASP A 556 -16.89 -13.57 -31.12
N ALA A 557 -16.99 -14.51 -32.07
CA ALA A 557 -16.83 -15.93 -31.78
C ALA A 557 -15.44 -16.25 -31.24
N ASP A 558 -14.38 -15.64 -31.79
CA ASP A 558 -13.00 -15.89 -31.37
C ASP A 558 -12.73 -15.28 -29.98
N SER A 559 -13.23 -14.06 -29.75
CA SER A 559 -13.13 -13.36 -28.46
C SER A 559 -13.83 -14.09 -27.31
N CYS A 560 -14.89 -14.87 -27.61
CA CYS A 560 -15.70 -15.56 -26.63
C CYS A 560 -15.28 -17.01 -26.36
N GLN A 561 -14.18 -17.48 -26.96
CA GLN A 561 -13.69 -18.84 -26.70
C GLN A 561 -12.85 -18.91 -25.42
N ASN A 562 -13.16 -19.89 -24.57
CA ASN A 562 -12.37 -20.17 -23.36
C ASN A 562 -10.89 -20.43 -23.69
N ASP A 563 -10.61 -21.19 -24.75
CA ASP A 563 -9.25 -21.57 -25.14
C ASP A 563 -8.42 -20.38 -25.68
N LEU A 564 -9.07 -19.26 -25.99
CA LEU A 564 -8.45 -18.01 -26.43
C LEU A 564 -8.41 -16.95 -25.32
N GLY A 565 -8.70 -17.34 -24.07
CA GLY A 565 -8.57 -16.48 -22.89
C GLY A 565 -9.82 -15.68 -22.55
N CYS A 566 -10.99 -16.06 -23.06
CA CYS A 566 -12.25 -15.51 -22.57
C CYS A 566 -12.38 -15.71 -21.05
N GLN A 567 -12.87 -14.68 -20.34
CA GLN A 567 -12.92 -14.64 -18.88
C GLN A 567 -14.34 -14.93 -18.36
N PRO A 568 -14.67 -16.17 -17.95
CA PRO A 568 -16.04 -16.57 -17.62
C PRO A 568 -16.60 -15.95 -16.33
N GLU A 569 -15.73 -15.44 -15.46
CA GLU A 569 -16.15 -14.72 -14.24
C GLU A 569 -16.81 -13.36 -14.57
N TYR A 570 -16.45 -12.78 -15.71
CA TYR A 570 -16.81 -11.44 -16.14
C TYR A 570 -17.69 -11.39 -17.41
N GLY A 571 -18.02 -12.54 -18.01
CA GLY A 571 -18.88 -12.62 -19.19
C GLY A 571 -19.24 -14.06 -19.59
N LEU A 572 -20.04 -14.21 -20.64
CA LEU A 572 -20.44 -15.53 -21.14
C LEU A 572 -19.43 -16.11 -22.11
N CYS A 573 -18.59 -17.03 -21.65
CA CYS A 573 -17.64 -17.73 -22.52
C CYS A 573 -18.20 -19.05 -23.05
N HIS A 574 -17.69 -19.46 -24.21
CA HIS A 574 -18.09 -20.69 -24.89
C HIS A 574 -16.93 -21.69 -24.93
N HIS A 575 -17.26 -22.96 -24.73
CA HIS A 575 -16.35 -24.07 -25.05
C HIS A 575 -16.51 -24.45 -26.52
N HIS A 576 -15.44 -24.92 -27.14
CA HIS A 576 -15.50 -25.47 -28.49
C HIS A 576 -16.54 -26.59 -28.55
N ALA A 577 -17.45 -26.52 -29.53
CA ALA A 577 -18.34 -27.62 -29.88
C ALA A 577 -17.61 -28.69 -30.69
#